data_AF-A0A1Y4WB76-F1
#
_entry.id   AF-A0A1Y4WB76-F1
#
_cell.length_a   1.000
_cell.length_b   1.000
_cell.length_c   1.000
_cell.angle_alpha   90.00
_cell.angle_beta   90.00
_cell.angle_gamma   90.00
#
_symmetry.space_group_name_H-M   'P 1'
#
loop_
_entity.id
_entity.type
_entity.pdbx_description
1 polymer ?
#
loop_
_entity_poly.entity_id
_entity_poly.type
_entity_poly.pdbx_seq_one_letter_code
_entity_poly.pdbx_strand_id
1 'polypeptide(L)'
;MRLGRTRIGFFGVVGTRQVVAAALALVTVTFFLPAASIPAQPMGVGEEEPLGELPLDRAAQTMASKDKGRAVRLLEKDGTVTDLTMEEYLWGVVAAEMPASFEEEALKAQACAARTYTVICQGASKHPEADICADSTCCQAYIARDAAEARWGLNAGSYSDKIQRAVEGTDGLGILYEGEPIQALFFSSAAGQTVDAVEVWGNSVDYLKSVDSPEGEEVPNYHSQVVLTAQQVKDAVLAAYPGADLSGDPGSWFGTPVCAQGETVSSITVGGVTLTGGQVRSLFSLRSATFTVDWDGEQFTFSVTGYGHGVGMSQYGANAMAKEGSDFREILTWYYTGTEVTDLW
;
A
#
# COMPACT_ATOMS: atom_id res chain seq x y z
N MET A 1 72.06 21.16 -32.96
CA MET A 1 72.43 21.58 -31.59
C MET A 1 71.63 20.69 -30.62
N ARG A 2 72.34 19.92 -29.78
CA ARG A 2 71.96 19.09 -28.59
C ARG A 2 70.50 18.63 -28.44
N LEU A 3 70.21 17.33 -28.56
CA LEU A 3 70.24 16.27 -27.52
C LEU A 3 69.25 16.46 -26.36
N GLY A 4 68.37 15.45 -26.15
CA GLY A 4 67.61 15.28 -24.91
C GLY A 4 66.47 14.25 -24.95
N ARG A 5 66.78 12.96 -25.13
CA ARG A 5 65.90 11.84 -24.68
C ARG A 5 65.99 11.75 -23.16
N THR A 6 64.89 11.56 -22.39
CA THR A 6 64.86 10.67 -21.21
C THR A 6 63.42 10.28 -20.75
N ARG A 7 63.20 8.96 -20.78
CA ARG A 7 62.40 8.00 -19.96
C ARG A 7 61.23 8.42 -19.04
N ILE A 8 60.12 7.69 -19.25
CA ILE A 8 59.44 6.69 -18.38
C ILE A 8 59.38 6.97 -16.87
N GLY A 9 58.15 7.10 -16.36
CA GLY A 9 57.78 6.93 -14.95
C GLY A 9 56.36 6.36 -14.83
N PHE A 10 56.27 5.12 -14.37
CA PHE A 10 55.06 4.30 -14.17
C PHE A 10 54.72 4.34 -12.68
N PHE A 11 53.55 4.86 -12.29
CA PHE A 11 52.90 4.71 -10.97
C PHE A 11 51.46 5.20 -11.21
N GLY A 12 50.40 4.38 -11.19
CA GLY A 12 50.01 3.47 -10.12
C GLY A 12 48.67 3.98 -9.59
N VAL A 13 47.58 3.80 -10.35
CA VAL A 13 46.21 4.05 -9.87
C VAL A 13 45.54 2.70 -9.78
N VAL A 14 45.56 2.14 -8.57
CA VAL A 14 44.85 0.91 -8.21
C VAL A 14 43.37 1.25 -8.11
N GLY A 15 42.56 0.61 -8.95
CA GLY A 15 41.12 0.70 -8.94
C GLY A 15 40.52 0.04 -7.69
N THR A 16 39.58 0.73 -7.06
CA THR A 16 38.77 0.20 -5.96
C THR A 16 37.61 -0.60 -6.57
N ARG A 17 37.84 -1.92 -6.75
CA ARG A 17 36.76 -2.86 -7.07
C ARG A 17 36.02 -3.19 -5.77
N GLN A 18 34.70 -3.09 -5.86
CA GLN A 18 33.71 -3.53 -4.89
C GLN A 18 33.99 -4.98 -4.43
N VAL A 19 33.89 -5.20 -3.12
CA VAL A 19 33.89 -6.54 -2.52
C VAL A 19 32.44 -6.83 -2.11
N VAL A 20 31.77 -7.68 -2.89
CA VAL A 20 30.54 -8.37 -2.50
C VAL A 20 30.72 -9.83 -2.93
N ALA A 21 30.75 -10.73 -1.94
CA ALA A 21 30.55 -12.18 -1.97
C ALA A 21 31.15 -12.74 -0.68
N ALA A 22 30.63 -13.74 0.01
CA ALA A 22 29.42 -14.55 -0.06
C ALA A 22 29.44 -15.35 1.26
N ALA A 23 28.28 -15.70 1.83
CA ALA A 23 28.22 -16.79 2.80
C ALA A 23 26.87 -17.50 2.68
N LEU A 24 26.92 -18.64 1.98
CA LEU A 24 25.88 -19.66 1.94
C LEU A 24 26.49 -20.90 2.61
N ALA A 25 25.95 -21.36 3.75
CA ALA A 25 26.04 -22.75 4.21
C ALA A 25 25.19 -23.00 5.48
N LEU A 26 24.03 -23.60 5.25
CA LEU A 26 23.36 -24.66 6.01
C LEU A 26 24.12 -25.25 7.23
N VAL A 27 23.46 -25.38 8.40
CA VAL A 27 23.39 -26.63 9.20
C VAL A 27 22.11 -26.61 10.07
N THR A 28 21.28 -27.61 9.88
CA THR A 28 20.17 -28.04 10.74
C THR A 28 20.68 -28.73 12.01
N VAL A 29 20.18 -28.33 13.19
CA VAL A 29 20.14 -29.23 14.36
C VAL A 29 18.82 -29.03 15.10
N THR A 30 17.98 -30.06 15.00
CA THR A 30 16.77 -30.31 15.78
C THR A 30 17.16 -30.69 17.21
N PHE A 31 16.48 -30.16 18.22
CA PHE A 31 16.41 -30.80 19.55
C PHE A 31 14.98 -30.83 20.06
N PHE A 32 14.52 -32.04 20.37
CA PHE A 32 13.24 -32.38 20.97
C PHE A 32 13.31 -32.28 22.51
N LEU A 33 12.25 -31.70 23.11
CA LEU A 33 11.58 -32.06 24.40
C LEU A 33 12.32 -31.83 25.74
N PRO A 34 11.62 -31.79 26.92
CA PRO A 34 10.22 -32.16 27.19
C PRO A 34 9.37 -31.18 28.04
N ALA A 35 8.05 -31.43 27.98
CA ALA A 35 7.05 -30.97 28.93
C ALA A 35 7.10 -31.75 30.27
N ALA A 36 6.88 -31.06 31.39
CA ALA A 36 6.38 -31.58 32.67
C ALA A 36 5.99 -30.37 33.55
N SER A 37 4.70 -30.13 33.83
CA SER A 37 3.91 -30.67 34.96
C SER A 37 3.58 -29.56 35.96
N ILE A 38 2.35 -29.03 35.89
CA ILE A 38 1.74 -28.15 36.90
C ILE A 38 1.05 -29.04 37.94
N PRO A 39 1.36 -28.95 39.25
CA PRO A 39 0.56 -29.58 40.27
C PRO A 39 -0.65 -28.69 40.62
N ALA A 40 -1.83 -29.29 40.59
CA ALA A 40 -3.08 -28.71 41.12
C ALA A 40 -3.20 -28.97 42.62
N GLN A 41 -3.64 -27.98 43.41
CA GLN A 41 -4.25 -28.12 44.75
C GLN A 41 -5.03 -26.81 45.11
N PRO A 42 -5.93 -26.80 46.10
CA PRO A 42 -7.32 -27.27 46.03
C PRO A 42 -8.33 -26.12 46.29
N MET A 43 -9.61 -26.39 46.03
CA MET A 43 -10.72 -25.47 46.33
C MET A 43 -10.83 -25.20 47.84
N GLY A 44 -10.69 -23.93 48.22
CA GLY A 44 -11.08 -23.41 49.53
C GLY A 44 -12.53 -22.94 49.51
N VAL A 45 -13.29 -23.31 50.55
CA VAL A 45 -14.68 -22.92 50.77
C VAL A 45 -14.71 -21.69 51.69
N GLY A 46 -15.40 -20.65 51.24
CA GLY A 46 -16.19 -19.73 52.07
C GLY A 46 -15.47 -18.60 52.81
N GLU A 47 -15.65 -17.37 52.34
CA GLU A 47 -15.80 -16.18 53.19
C GLU A 47 -16.81 -15.23 52.52
N GLU A 48 -17.84 -14.82 53.28
CA GLU A 48 -18.80 -13.79 52.90
C GLU A 48 -18.10 -12.43 52.95
N GLU A 49 -17.94 -11.79 51.79
CA GLU A 49 -17.48 -10.40 51.69
C GLU A 49 -18.68 -9.44 51.85
N PRO A 50 -18.51 -8.32 52.57
CA PRO A 50 -19.58 -7.38 52.86
C PRO A 50 -20.05 -6.68 51.58
N LEU A 51 -21.30 -6.16 51.57
CA LEU A 51 -21.83 -5.32 50.49
C LEU A 51 -20.93 -4.08 50.30
N GLY A 52 -19.91 -4.23 49.45
CA GLY A 52 -19.07 -3.15 48.97
C GLY A 52 -19.79 -2.37 47.89
N GLU A 53 -19.74 -1.05 48.02
CA GLU A 53 -20.25 -0.08 47.06
C GLU A 53 -19.84 -0.48 45.62
N LEU A 54 -20.81 -0.41 44.70
CA LEU A 54 -20.57 -0.58 43.27
C LEU A 54 -19.44 0.38 42.86
N PRO A 55 -18.29 -0.10 42.36
CA PRO A 55 -17.26 0.80 41.88
C PRO A 55 -17.72 1.35 40.53
N LEU A 56 -18.42 2.48 40.58
CA LEU A 56 -18.66 3.39 39.45
C LEU A 56 -17.32 3.87 38.83
N ASP A 57 -16.20 3.67 39.51
CA ASP A 57 -14.86 3.99 39.03
C ASP A 57 -14.32 3.04 37.95
N ARG A 58 -14.93 1.87 37.73
CA ARG A 58 -14.55 1.00 36.60
C ARG A 58 -15.17 1.45 35.27
N ALA A 59 -16.20 2.29 35.31
CA ALA A 59 -16.82 2.92 34.14
C ALA A 59 -16.21 4.29 33.80
N ALA A 60 -15.27 4.77 34.63
CA ALA A 60 -14.60 6.06 34.48
C ALA A 60 -13.11 5.94 34.15
N GLN A 61 -12.66 4.79 33.64
CA GLN A 61 -11.74 4.85 32.50
C GLN A 61 -12.56 5.40 31.33
N THR A 62 -12.74 6.71 31.28
CA THR A 62 -12.83 7.41 30.00
C THR A 62 -11.72 6.81 29.14
N MET A 63 -12.07 6.05 28.11
CA MET A 63 -11.08 5.42 27.24
C MET A 63 -10.13 6.54 26.81
N ALA A 64 -8.91 6.56 27.36
CA ALA A 64 -7.83 7.21 26.66
C ALA A 64 -7.83 6.52 25.30
N SER A 65 -7.99 7.29 24.20
CA SER A 65 -7.95 6.69 22.87
C SER A 65 -6.68 5.83 22.82
N LYS A 66 -6.90 4.54 22.52
CA LYS A 66 -5.86 3.53 22.43
C LYS A 66 -4.75 4.01 21.49
N ASP A 67 -5.12 4.71 20.43
CA ASP A 67 -4.22 5.31 19.45
C ASP A 67 -3.41 6.51 19.99
N LYS A 68 -3.97 7.34 20.87
CA LYS A 68 -3.20 8.45 21.51
C LYS A 68 -2.01 7.94 22.32
N GLY A 69 -2.07 6.70 22.81
CA GLY A 69 -0.97 6.05 23.54
C GLY A 69 0.13 5.48 22.66
N ARG A 70 0.00 5.53 21.33
CA ARG A 70 0.95 4.96 20.36
C ARG A 70 1.64 6.08 19.60
N ALA A 71 2.98 6.05 19.58
CA ALA A 71 3.78 6.99 18.79
C ALA A 71 4.02 6.45 17.38
N VAL A 72 4.11 7.36 16.41
CA VAL A 72 4.49 7.10 15.01
C VAL A 72 5.56 8.11 14.64
N ARG A 73 6.73 7.64 14.23
CA ARG A 73 7.79 8.48 13.63
C ARG A 73 7.59 8.56 12.13
N LEU A 74 7.12 9.70 11.64
CA LEU A 74 6.87 9.95 10.23
C LEU A 74 8.07 10.64 9.57
N LEU A 75 8.61 10.04 8.52
CA LEU A 75 9.55 10.70 7.61
C LEU A 75 8.78 11.55 6.59
N GLU A 76 8.92 12.86 6.67
CA GLU A 76 8.30 13.82 5.76
C GLU A 76 9.06 13.93 4.43
N LYS A 77 8.43 14.55 3.43
CA LYS A 77 8.99 14.68 2.07
C LYS A 77 10.25 15.53 1.99
N ASP A 78 10.46 16.41 2.96
CA ASP A 78 11.68 17.23 3.07
C ASP A 78 12.82 16.53 3.83
N GLY A 79 12.60 15.29 4.27
CA GLY A 79 13.56 14.47 5.01
C GLY A 79 13.55 14.70 6.53
N THR A 80 12.65 15.52 7.05
CA THR A 80 12.46 15.68 8.50
C THR A 80 11.68 14.50 9.09
N VAL A 81 11.94 14.19 10.37
CA VAL A 81 11.19 13.16 11.10
C VAL A 81 10.34 13.84 12.16
N THR A 82 9.03 13.59 12.11
CA THR A 82 8.03 14.16 13.02
C THR A 82 7.44 13.04 13.87
N ASP A 83 7.45 13.23 15.20
CA ASP A 83 6.78 12.35 16.15
C ASP A 83 5.30 12.74 16.27
N LEU A 84 4.40 11.81 15.97
CA LEU A 84 2.95 11.97 16.07
C LEU A 84 2.36 10.88 16.94
N THR A 85 1.19 11.12 17.52
CA THR A 85 0.36 10.00 17.99
C THR A 85 -0.23 9.26 16.78
N MET A 86 -0.59 7.98 16.96
CA MET A 86 -1.25 7.19 15.90
C MET A 86 -2.54 7.87 15.44
N GLU A 87 -3.32 8.47 16.34
CA GLU A 87 -4.53 9.20 15.99
C GLU A 87 -4.24 10.41 15.08
N GLU A 88 -3.28 11.26 15.46
CA GLU A 88 -2.89 12.44 14.66
C GLU A 88 -2.37 12.02 13.28
N TYR A 89 -1.55 10.96 13.26
CA TYR A 89 -1.03 10.40 12.02
C TYR A 89 -2.16 9.88 11.12
N LEU A 90 -3.08 9.06 11.65
CA LEU A 90 -4.18 8.48 10.89
C LEU A 90 -5.16 9.54 10.38
N TRP A 91 -5.42 10.59 11.15
CA TRP A 91 -6.20 11.72 10.67
C TRP A 91 -5.57 12.30 9.39
N GLY A 92 -4.25 12.51 9.39
CA GLY A 92 -3.51 13.03 8.24
C GLY A 92 -3.46 12.06 7.06
N VAL A 93 -3.38 10.75 7.31
CA VAL A 93 -3.44 9.73 6.24
C VAL A 93 -4.82 9.70 5.60
N VAL A 94 -5.89 9.61 6.38
CA VAL A 94 -7.27 9.58 5.85
C VAL A 94 -7.57 10.85 5.05
N ALA A 95 -7.14 12.02 5.53
CA ALA A 95 -7.29 13.30 4.82
C ALA A 95 -6.49 13.38 3.52
N ALA A 96 -5.38 12.65 3.40
CA ALA A 96 -4.54 12.62 2.21
C ALA A 96 -4.99 11.58 1.18
N GLU A 97 -5.49 10.44 1.64
CA GLU A 97 -5.80 9.27 0.83
C GLU A 97 -7.22 9.29 0.27
N MET A 98 -8.20 9.75 1.06
CA MET A 98 -9.61 9.74 0.65
C MET A 98 -10.24 11.14 0.64
N PRO A 99 -11.14 11.43 -0.32
CA PRO A 99 -11.92 12.66 -0.26
C PRO A 99 -12.77 12.70 1.01
N ALA A 100 -12.65 13.76 1.81
CA ALA A 100 -13.44 13.93 3.04
C ALA A 100 -14.97 13.98 2.82
N SER A 101 -15.40 14.16 1.57
CA SER A 101 -16.80 14.09 1.16
C SER A 101 -17.34 12.66 1.12
N PHE A 102 -16.49 11.62 1.14
CA PHE A 102 -16.93 10.22 1.15
C PHE A 102 -17.73 9.87 2.41
N GLU A 103 -18.42 8.73 2.34
CA GLU A 103 -19.20 8.19 3.44
C GLU A 103 -18.33 7.87 4.65
N GLU A 104 -18.87 8.08 5.85
CA GLU A 104 -18.11 7.91 7.10
C GLU A 104 -17.62 6.46 7.28
N GLU A 105 -18.40 5.45 6.87
CA GLU A 105 -18.00 4.04 6.92
C GLU A 105 -16.82 3.72 5.98
N ALA A 106 -16.72 4.39 4.82
CA ALA A 106 -15.58 4.25 3.94
C ALA A 106 -14.31 4.90 4.55
N LEU A 107 -14.46 6.05 5.23
CA LEU A 107 -13.36 6.69 5.96
C LEU A 107 -12.90 5.84 7.15
N LYS A 108 -13.82 5.16 7.85
CA LYS A 108 -13.49 4.20 8.92
C LYS A 108 -12.70 3.00 8.38
N ALA A 109 -13.12 2.45 7.24
CA ALA A 109 -12.39 1.36 6.58
C ALA A 109 -10.95 1.78 6.26
N GLN A 110 -10.76 2.99 5.72
CA GLN A 110 -9.45 3.55 5.44
C GLN A 110 -8.60 3.81 6.69
N ALA A 111 -9.20 4.30 7.77
CA ALA A 111 -8.49 4.49 9.04
C ALA A 111 -7.95 3.15 9.59
N CYS A 112 -8.78 2.11 9.55
CA CYS A 112 -8.42 0.77 10.01
C CYS A 112 -7.36 0.11 9.11
N ALA A 113 -7.49 0.22 7.78
CA ALA A 113 -6.48 -0.25 6.83
C ALA A 113 -5.15 0.51 7.00
N ALA A 114 -5.21 1.83 7.16
CA ALA A 114 -4.03 2.65 7.38
C ALA A 114 -3.30 2.24 8.67
N ARG A 115 -4.02 2.12 9.79
CA ARG A 115 -3.47 1.69 11.09
C ARG A 115 -2.77 0.34 10.98
N THR A 116 -3.43 -0.64 10.35
CA THR A 116 -2.89 -1.99 10.16
C THR A 116 -1.59 -1.95 9.35
N TYR A 117 -1.55 -1.18 8.27
CA TYR A 117 -0.34 -1.03 7.46
C TYR A 117 0.79 -0.34 8.22
N THR A 118 0.50 0.70 9.01
CA THR A 118 1.50 1.39 9.85
C THR A 118 2.16 0.44 10.85
N VAL A 119 1.39 -0.46 11.47
CA VAL A 119 1.92 -1.48 12.40
C VAL A 119 2.89 -2.43 11.69
N ILE A 120 2.56 -2.86 10.47
CA ILE A 120 3.47 -3.67 9.64
C ILE A 120 4.77 -2.90 9.33
N CYS A 121 4.66 -1.61 9.01
CA CYS A 121 5.82 -0.76 8.74
C CYS A 121 6.68 -0.55 9.98
N GLN A 122 6.10 -0.36 11.17
CA GLN A 122 6.85 -0.26 12.44
C GLN A 122 7.66 -1.52 12.76
N GLY A 123 7.16 -2.70 12.36
CA GLY A 123 7.90 -3.96 12.45
C GLY A 123 8.98 -4.14 11.37
N ALA A 124 8.99 -3.30 10.32
CA ALA A 124 9.87 -3.41 9.17
C ALA A 124 10.94 -2.32 9.17
N SER A 125 12.21 -2.67 9.01
CA SER A 125 13.31 -1.70 8.92
C SER A 125 13.43 -1.06 7.52
N LYS A 126 12.33 -0.51 6.97
CA LYS A 126 12.33 0.18 5.66
C LYS A 126 13.04 1.53 5.74
N HIS A 127 12.87 2.25 6.85
CA HIS A 127 13.50 3.54 7.11
C HIS A 127 14.29 3.44 8.42
N PRO A 128 15.62 3.51 8.41
CA PRO A 128 16.42 3.39 9.64
C PRO A 128 16.06 4.40 10.73
N GLU A 129 15.62 5.59 10.33
CA GLU A 129 15.34 6.75 11.19
C GLU A 129 13.85 6.93 11.55
N ALA A 130 12.94 6.24 10.87
CA ALA A 130 11.50 6.47 10.96
C ALA A 130 10.70 5.17 10.86
N ASP A 131 9.44 5.22 11.26
CA ASP A 131 8.56 4.06 11.21
C ASP A 131 7.88 3.94 9.83
N ILE A 132 7.56 5.07 9.22
CA ILE A 132 6.84 5.17 7.95
C ILE A 132 7.19 6.51 7.26
N CYS A 133 6.99 6.62 5.95
CA CYS A 133 7.21 7.89 5.22
C CYS A 133 5.94 8.43 4.54
N ALA A 134 5.93 9.73 4.26
CA ALA A 134 4.84 10.46 3.60
C ALA A 134 4.83 10.35 2.05
N ASP A 135 5.68 9.49 1.49
CA ASP A 135 5.70 9.18 0.05
C ASP A 135 4.76 8.02 -0.24
N SER A 136 3.64 8.30 -0.93
CA SER A 136 2.64 7.29 -1.30
C SER A 136 3.14 6.27 -2.32
N THR A 137 4.28 6.49 -2.96
CA THR A 137 4.93 5.47 -3.80
C THR A 137 5.75 4.45 -2.99
N CYS A 138 6.04 4.78 -1.72
CA CYS A 138 6.80 3.93 -0.81
C CYS A 138 5.94 3.37 0.34
N CYS A 139 5.14 4.24 0.97
CA CYS A 139 4.29 3.96 2.11
C CYS A 139 2.88 4.52 1.88
N GLN A 140 2.51 5.62 2.55
CA GLN A 140 1.16 6.19 2.52
C GLN A 140 1.24 7.70 2.34
N ALA A 141 0.23 8.27 1.70
CA ALA A 141 0.09 9.71 1.63
C ALA A 141 -0.19 10.25 3.04
N TYR A 142 0.39 11.40 3.33
CA TYR A 142 0.13 12.14 4.55
C TYR A 142 -0.01 13.63 4.23
N ILE A 143 -0.93 14.29 4.93
CA ILE A 143 -1.08 15.73 4.91
C ILE A 143 -1.27 16.25 6.33
N ALA A 144 -0.58 17.33 6.67
CA ALA A 144 -0.78 18.02 7.93
C ALA A 144 -2.20 18.61 8.02
N ARG A 145 -2.74 18.66 9.24
CA ARG A 145 -4.13 19.06 9.48
C ARG A 145 -4.47 20.45 8.99
N ASP A 146 -3.62 21.43 9.30
CA ASP A 146 -3.76 22.80 8.86
C ASP A 146 -3.75 22.93 7.32
N ALA A 147 -2.89 22.18 6.65
CA ALA A 147 -2.80 22.14 5.19
C ALA A 147 -4.04 21.50 4.56
N ALA A 148 -4.61 20.46 5.17
CA ALA A 148 -5.86 19.84 4.72
C ALA A 148 -7.05 20.79 4.91
N GLU A 149 -7.20 21.38 6.09
CA GLU A 149 -8.27 22.33 6.41
C GLU A 149 -8.23 23.55 5.48
N ALA A 150 -7.04 24.08 5.19
CA ALA A 150 -6.88 25.18 4.24
C ALA A 150 -7.39 24.84 2.83
N ARG A 151 -7.27 23.57 2.39
CA ARG A 151 -7.78 23.12 1.08
C ARG A 151 -9.30 23.02 1.03
N TRP A 152 -9.93 22.72 2.16
CA TRP A 152 -11.39 22.52 2.24
C TRP A 152 -12.17 23.82 2.42
N GLY A 153 -11.50 24.90 2.83
CA GLY A 153 -12.10 26.23 2.96
C GLY A 153 -13.31 26.21 3.90
N LEU A 154 -14.48 26.61 3.41
CA LEU A 154 -15.70 26.67 4.23
C LEU A 154 -16.16 25.30 4.80
N ASN A 155 -15.74 24.20 4.18
CA ASN A 155 -16.07 22.85 4.64
C ASN A 155 -15.06 22.30 5.66
N ALA A 156 -14.03 23.07 6.04
CA ALA A 156 -12.94 22.59 6.90
C ALA A 156 -13.47 21.96 8.20
N GLY A 157 -14.36 22.66 8.93
CA GLY A 157 -14.91 22.14 10.18
C GLY A 157 -15.66 20.82 10.01
N SER A 158 -16.60 20.75 9.06
CA SER A 158 -17.42 19.55 8.87
C SER A 158 -16.63 18.35 8.36
N TYR A 159 -15.61 18.57 7.52
CA TYR A 159 -14.72 17.52 7.02
C TYR A 159 -13.73 17.05 8.09
N SER A 160 -13.14 17.98 8.85
CA SER A 160 -12.27 17.63 9.97
C SER A 160 -13.00 16.80 11.03
N ASP A 161 -14.22 17.18 11.38
CA ASP A 161 -15.03 16.45 12.37
C ASP A 161 -15.42 15.06 11.86
N LYS A 162 -15.71 14.91 10.56
CA LYS A 162 -16.05 13.61 9.98
C LYS A 162 -14.84 12.67 10.01
N ILE A 163 -13.66 13.14 9.62
CA ILE A 163 -12.43 12.33 9.68
C ILE A 163 -12.10 11.97 11.12
N GLN A 164 -12.23 12.93 12.06
CA GLN A 164 -12.02 12.67 13.48
C GLN A 164 -12.92 11.54 13.98
N ARG A 165 -14.23 11.58 13.69
CA ARG A 165 -15.17 10.51 14.06
C ARG A 165 -14.83 9.16 13.44
N ALA A 166 -14.33 9.15 12.21
CA ALA A 166 -13.92 7.91 11.55
C ALA A 166 -12.68 7.28 12.22
N VAL A 167 -11.69 8.09 12.58
CA VAL A 167 -10.50 7.64 13.31
C VAL A 167 -10.86 7.15 14.71
N GLU A 168 -11.58 7.96 15.49
CA GLU A 168 -12.04 7.61 16.85
C GLU A 168 -12.99 6.41 16.86
N GLY A 169 -13.87 6.30 15.87
CA GLY A 169 -14.81 5.19 15.73
C GLY A 169 -14.15 3.85 15.40
N THR A 170 -12.85 3.86 15.08
CA THR A 170 -12.03 2.67 14.81
C THR A 170 -10.80 2.58 15.73
N ASP A 171 -10.78 3.31 16.83
CA ASP A 171 -9.66 3.40 17.77
C ASP A 171 -9.15 2.02 18.21
N GLY A 172 -7.87 1.73 17.96
CA GLY A 172 -7.23 0.45 18.24
C GLY A 172 -7.66 -0.74 17.37
N LEU A 173 -8.57 -0.59 16.40
CA LEU A 173 -8.98 -1.68 15.51
C LEU A 173 -8.06 -1.81 14.30
N GLY A 174 -7.76 -3.06 13.93
CA GLY A 174 -7.04 -3.42 12.71
C GLY A 174 -7.60 -4.66 12.04
N ILE A 175 -6.96 -5.04 10.93
CA ILE A 175 -7.36 -6.13 10.06
C ILE A 175 -6.36 -7.27 10.22
N LEU A 176 -6.83 -8.42 10.70
CA LEU A 176 -5.99 -9.57 11.02
C LEU A 176 -6.36 -10.76 10.14
N TYR A 177 -5.36 -11.54 9.75
CA TYR A 177 -5.52 -12.85 9.14
C TYR A 177 -4.79 -13.86 10.02
N GLU A 178 -5.48 -14.91 10.48
CA GLU A 178 -4.93 -15.92 11.40
C GLU A 178 -4.29 -15.32 12.68
N GLY A 179 -4.84 -14.20 13.15
CA GLY A 179 -4.36 -13.51 14.36
C GLY A 179 -3.17 -12.55 14.15
N GLU A 180 -2.66 -12.43 12.92
CA GLU A 180 -1.56 -11.53 12.58
C GLU A 180 -2.06 -10.34 11.73
N PRO A 181 -1.54 -9.11 11.92
CA PRO A 181 -1.90 -7.96 11.08
C PRO A 181 -1.58 -8.22 9.61
N ILE A 182 -2.46 -7.80 8.71
CA ILE A 182 -2.24 -7.97 7.27
C ILE A 182 -1.46 -6.82 6.64
N GLN A 183 -0.90 -7.05 5.45
CA GLN A 183 -0.49 -5.96 4.58
C GLN A 183 -1.73 -5.34 3.91
N ALA A 184 -2.40 -4.43 4.63
CA ALA A 184 -3.65 -3.78 4.24
C ALA A 184 -3.44 -2.74 3.11
N LEU A 185 -3.20 -3.23 1.89
CA LEU A 185 -3.02 -2.39 0.72
C LEU A 185 -4.36 -1.85 0.21
N PHE A 186 -4.33 -0.64 -0.34
CA PHE A 186 -5.51 0.02 -0.89
C PHE A 186 -5.10 0.92 -2.06
N PHE A 187 -6.07 1.25 -2.90
CA PHE A 187 -5.85 2.05 -4.10
C PHE A 187 -7.12 2.82 -4.48
N SER A 188 -7.02 3.72 -5.45
CA SER A 188 -8.11 4.65 -5.76
C SER A 188 -9.35 3.96 -6.31
N SER A 189 -9.25 3.27 -7.45
CA SER A 189 -10.42 2.66 -8.11
C SER A 189 -10.03 1.46 -8.96
N ALA A 190 -10.89 0.44 -8.93
CA ALA A 190 -10.80 -0.81 -9.67
C ALA A 190 -11.56 -0.72 -10.99
N ALA A 191 -11.14 -1.51 -11.97
CA ALA A 191 -11.87 -1.70 -13.21
C ALA A 191 -12.88 -2.84 -13.05
N GLY A 192 -13.88 -2.66 -12.18
CA GLY A 192 -14.90 -3.65 -11.82
C GLY A 192 -14.43 -4.75 -10.87
N GLN A 193 -13.14 -5.09 -10.83
CA GLN A 193 -12.57 -6.10 -9.94
C GLN A 193 -11.19 -5.70 -9.42
N THR A 194 -10.85 -6.14 -8.22
CA THR A 194 -9.49 -6.06 -7.66
C THR A 194 -8.59 -7.14 -8.28
N VAL A 195 -7.28 -7.03 -8.06
CA VAL A 195 -6.25 -7.88 -8.62
C VAL A 195 -5.66 -8.75 -7.51
N ASP A 196 -5.45 -10.04 -7.79
CA ASP A 196 -4.75 -10.93 -6.85
C ASP A 196 -3.29 -10.49 -6.70
N ALA A 197 -2.77 -10.51 -5.47
CA ALA A 197 -1.38 -10.21 -5.16
C ALA A 197 -0.38 -11.01 -6.03
N VAL A 198 -0.72 -12.24 -6.43
CA VAL A 198 0.16 -13.08 -7.27
C VAL A 198 0.40 -12.46 -8.65
N GLU A 199 -0.58 -11.76 -9.21
CA GLU A 199 -0.47 -11.11 -10.52
C GLU A 199 0.42 -9.87 -10.47
N VAL A 200 0.61 -9.29 -9.28
CA VAL A 200 1.45 -8.10 -9.08
C VAL A 200 2.85 -8.45 -8.56
N TRP A 201 2.98 -9.42 -7.66
CA TRP A 201 4.25 -9.76 -6.99
C TRP A 201 4.71 -11.21 -7.15
N GLY A 202 3.97 -12.06 -7.86
CA GLY A 202 4.36 -13.44 -8.18
C GLY A 202 4.20 -14.46 -7.05
N ASN A 203 3.69 -14.04 -5.88
CA ASN A 203 3.39 -14.93 -4.75
C ASN A 203 1.93 -14.76 -4.31
N SER A 204 1.24 -15.87 -4.03
CA SER A 204 -0.11 -15.83 -3.46
C SER A 204 -0.06 -15.21 -2.07
N VAL A 205 -0.99 -14.30 -1.81
CA VAL A 205 -1.31 -13.81 -0.48
C VAL A 205 -2.77 -14.13 -0.22
N ASP A 206 -3.07 -14.88 0.83
CA ASP A 206 -4.37 -15.53 1.01
C ASP A 206 -5.52 -14.54 1.19
N TYR A 207 -5.24 -13.38 1.79
CA TYR A 207 -6.21 -12.31 2.02
C TYR A 207 -6.23 -11.22 0.94
N LEU A 208 -5.34 -11.27 -0.08
CA LEU A 208 -5.32 -10.31 -1.19
C LEU A 208 -5.74 -11.00 -2.48
N LYS A 209 -7.03 -11.38 -2.52
CA LYS A 209 -7.67 -12.03 -3.66
C LYS A 209 -8.43 -11.02 -4.52
N SER A 210 -8.64 -11.41 -5.78
CA SER A 210 -9.54 -10.68 -6.67
C SER A 210 -10.98 -10.80 -6.15
N VAL A 211 -11.64 -9.67 -5.97
CA VAL A 211 -13.06 -9.55 -5.62
C VAL A 211 -13.71 -8.49 -6.50
N ASP A 212 -15.03 -8.58 -6.67
CA ASP A 212 -15.80 -7.54 -7.37
C ASP A 212 -15.75 -6.22 -6.60
N SER A 213 -15.78 -5.10 -7.33
CA SER A 213 -15.67 -3.75 -6.79
C SER A 213 -16.76 -2.87 -7.45
N PRO A 214 -17.72 -2.32 -6.69
CA PRO A 214 -18.98 -1.79 -7.24
C PRO A 214 -18.91 -0.37 -7.81
N GLU A 215 -17.76 0.29 -7.77
CA GLU A 215 -17.58 1.62 -8.36
C GLU A 215 -17.67 1.61 -9.89
N GLY A 216 -17.98 2.76 -10.48
CA GLY A 216 -18.05 2.94 -11.92
C GLY A 216 -17.77 4.36 -12.42
N GLU A 217 -18.61 4.82 -13.34
CA GLU A 217 -18.45 6.10 -14.07
C GLU A 217 -18.44 7.35 -13.18
N GLU A 218 -18.92 7.25 -11.94
CA GLU A 218 -18.84 8.32 -10.96
C GLU A 218 -17.40 8.61 -10.49
N VAL A 219 -16.47 7.68 -10.71
CA VAL A 219 -15.06 7.87 -10.40
C VAL A 219 -14.47 8.93 -11.36
N PRO A 220 -13.86 10.01 -10.85
CA PRO A 220 -13.21 11.01 -11.70
C PRO A 220 -12.13 10.41 -12.60
N ASN A 221 -12.26 10.70 -13.90
CA ASN A 221 -11.40 10.19 -14.97
C ASN A 221 -11.37 8.65 -15.05
N TYR A 222 -12.43 7.95 -14.62
CA TYR A 222 -12.49 6.49 -14.55
C TYR A 222 -11.91 5.80 -15.80
N HIS A 223 -12.30 6.32 -16.97
CA HIS A 223 -11.65 6.07 -18.23
C HIS A 223 -10.70 7.21 -18.57
N SER A 224 -9.47 6.88 -18.94
CA SER A 224 -8.43 7.84 -19.30
C SER A 224 -7.63 7.36 -20.51
N GLN A 225 -6.94 8.28 -21.17
CA GLN A 225 -6.11 7.97 -22.34
C GLN A 225 -4.72 8.56 -22.22
N VAL A 226 -3.74 7.83 -22.73
CA VAL A 226 -2.38 8.30 -22.96
C VAL A 226 -2.03 8.07 -24.42
N VAL A 227 -1.67 9.14 -25.13
CA VAL A 227 -1.33 9.09 -26.55
C VAL A 227 0.16 9.34 -26.71
N LEU A 228 0.86 8.43 -27.39
CA LEU A 228 2.30 8.48 -27.58
C LEU A 228 2.66 8.24 -29.05
N THR A 229 3.58 9.05 -29.57
CA THR A 229 4.22 8.77 -30.87
C THR A 229 5.06 7.49 -30.79
N ALA A 230 5.32 6.88 -31.94
CA ALA A 230 6.24 5.74 -32.03
C ALA A 230 7.63 6.07 -31.46
N GLN A 231 8.14 7.29 -31.67
CA GLN A 231 9.44 7.67 -31.12
C GLN A 231 9.43 7.70 -29.59
N GLN A 232 8.38 8.24 -28.96
CA GLN A 232 8.26 8.26 -27.49
C GLN A 232 8.17 6.86 -26.89
N VAL A 233 7.40 5.96 -27.51
CA VAL A 233 7.33 4.55 -27.07
C VAL A 233 8.72 3.91 -27.17
N LYS A 234 9.39 4.09 -28.31
CA LYS A 234 10.71 3.53 -28.56
C LYS A 234 11.76 4.01 -27.55
N ASP A 235 11.82 5.32 -27.31
CA ASP A 235 12.79 5.90 -26.38
C ASP A 235 12.55 5.42 -24.95
N ALA A 236 11.30 5.40 -24.49
CA ALA A 236 10.96 4.91 -23.15
C ALA A 236 11.32 3.43 -22.98
N VAL A 237 10.92 2.57 -23.93
CA VAL A 237 11.19 1.13 -23.86
C VAL A 237 12.68 0.85 -23.93
N LEU A 238 13.44 1.45 -24.84
CA LEU A 238 14.87 1.18 -24.97
C LEU A 238 15.70 1.74 -23.81
N ALA A 239 15.22 2.82 -23.16
CA ALA A 239 15.85 3.33 -21.95
C ALA A 239 15.70 2.35 -20.77
N ALA A 240 14.52 1.73 -20.60
CA ALA A 240 14.26 0.79 -19.51
C ALA A 240 14.68 -0.66 -19.83
N TYR A 241 14.57 -1.07 -21.08
CA TYR A 241 14.78 -2.42 -21.59
C TYR A 241 15.61 -2.40 -22.88
N PRO A 242 16.95 -2.19 -22.80
CA PRO A 242 17.82 -2.07 -23.97
C PRO A 242 17.86 -3.30 -24.90
N GLY A 243 17.34 -4.44 -24.44
CA GLY A 243 17.24 -5.68 -25.22
C GLY A 243 15.98 -5.80 -26.08
N ALA A 244 15.05 -4.84 -26.03
CA ALA A 244 13.85 -4.85 -26.86
C ALA A 244 14.18 -4.51 -28.33
N ASP A 245 13.55 -5.22 -29.27
CA ASP A 245 13.61 -4.94 -30.70
C ASP A 245 12.41 -4.11 -31.17
N LEU A 246 12.65 -2.82 -31.38
CA LEU A 246 11.68 -1.85 -31.93
C LEU A 246 12.19 -1.27 -33.25
N SER A 247 12.89 -2.09 -34.05
CA SER A 247 13.42 -1.68 -35.36
C SER A 247 12.42 -1.82 -36.50
N GLY A 248 11.41 -2.69 -36.34
CA GLY A 248 10.34 -2.95 -37.31
C GLY A 248 9.17 -1.97 -37.24
N ASP A 249 8.07 -2.32 -37.92
CA ASP A 249 6.84 -1.54 -37.98
C ASP A 249 6.23 -1.31 -36.58
N PRO A 250 5.86 -0.07 -36.20
CA PRO A 250 5.28 0.21 -34.89
C PRO A 250 4.03 -0.61 -34.57
N GLY A 251 3.20 -0.93 -35.55
CA GLY A 251 2.01 -1.77 -35.35
C GLY A 251 2.31 -3.19 -34.88
N SER A 252 3.57 -3.63 -34.92
CA SER A 252 4.02 -4.94 -34.44
C SER A 252 4.77 -4.90 -33.11
N TRP A 253 4.96 -3.73 -32.50
CA TRP A 253 5.77 -3.59 -31.29
C TRP A 253 5.10 -4.18 -30.06
N PHE A 254 3.77 -4.12 -29.97
CA PHE A 254 3.00 -4.70 -28.86
C PHE A 254 2.40 -6.03 -29.29
N GLY A 255 2.60 -7.06 -28.48
CA GLY A 255 1.94 -8.36 -28.62
C GLY A 255 0.52 -8.35 -28.06
N THR A 256 -0.18 -9.47 -28.21
CA THR A 256 -1.49 -9.67 -27.58
C THR A 256 -1.33 -9.74 -26.06
N PRO A 257 -2.03 -8.90 -25.28
CA PRO A 257 -1.97 -8.97 -23.82
C PRO A 257 -2.60 -10.27 -23.31
N VAL A 258 -2.01 -10.83 -22.27
CA VAL A 258 -2.64 -11.83 -21.40
C VAL A 258 -3.26 -11.07 -20.24
N CYS A 259 -4.55 -11.29 -20.01
CA CYS A 259 -5.27 -10.68 -18.90
C CYS A 259 -5.52 -11.71 -17.79
N ALA A 260 -5.51 -11.24 -16.54
CA ALA A 260 -5.95 -12.00 -15.37
C ALA A 260 -7.50 -12.07 -15.34
N GLN A 261 -8.10 -12.45 -14.20
CA GLN A 261 -9.54 -12.27 -14.01
C GLN A 261 -9.91 -10.79 -14.23
N GLY A 262 -10.89 -10.55 -15.12
CA GLY A 262 -11.23 -9.21 -15.62
C GLY A 262 -10.41 -8.78 -16.85
N GLU A 263 -10.22 -7.47 -17.01
CA GLU A 263 -9.51 -6.86 -18.15
C GLU A 263 -8.08 -6.39 -17.79
N THR A 264 -7.59 -6.72 -16.60
CA THR A 264 -6.27 -6.30 -16.13
C THR A 264 -5.17 -7.10 -16.81
N VAL A 265 -4.20 -6.40 -17.41
CA VAL A 265 -3.08 -7.01 -18.13
C VAL A 265 -2.10 -7.63 -17.14
N SER A 266 -1.99 -8.96 -17.13
CA SER A 266 -0.97 -9.68 -16.34
C SER A 266 0.38 -9.65 -17.05
N SER A 267 0.39 -9.86 -18.37
CA SER A 267 1.61 -9.75 -19.19
C SER A 267 1.33 -9.33 -20.63
N ILE A 268 2.30 -8.64 -21.24
CA ILE A 268 2.28 -8.24 -22.64
C ILE A 268 3.72 -8.20 -23.18
N THR A 269 3.92 -8.61 -24.42
CA THR A 269 5.22 -8.49 -25.08
C THR A 269 5.38 -7.11 -25.71
N VAL A 270 6.53 -6.45 -25.48
CA VAL A 270 6.91 -5.18 -26.12
C VAL A 270 8.29 -5.35 -26.74
N GLY A 271 8.37 -5.32 -28.08
CA GLY A 271 9.63 -5.53 -28.81
C GLY A 271 10.33 -6.86 -28.46
N GLY A 272 9.57 -7.93 -28.26
CA GLY A 272 10.09 -9.25 -27.88
C GLY A 272 10.42 -9.43 -26.39
N VAL A 273 10.33 -8.37 -25.56
CA VAL A 273 10.48 -8.47 -24.10
C VAL A 273 9.11 -8.64 -23.45
N THR A 274 8.97 -9.61 -22.55
CA THR A 274 7.71 -9.78 -21.78
C THR A 274 7.71 -8.85 -20.58
N LEU A 275 6.70 -7.99 -20.49
CA LEU A 275 6.49 -7.05 -19.38
C LEU A 275 5.17 -7.36 -18.67
N THR A 276 5.08 -7.07 -17.38
CA THR A 276 3.80 -7.07 -16.64
C THR A 276 2.99 -5.83 -16.97
N GLY A 277 1.67 -5.87 -16.78
CA GLY A 277 0.85 -4.65 -16.93
C GLY A 277 1.28 -3.53 -16.00
N GLY A 278 1.74 -3.86 -14.79
CA GLY A 278 2.35 -2.90 -13.85
C GLY A 278 3.61 -2.23 -14.39
N GLN A 279 4.49 -2.97 -15.07
CA GLN A 279 5.68 -2.40 -15.71
C GLN A 279 5.32 -1.45 -16.86
N VAL A 280 4.33 -1.81 -17.68
CA VAL A 280 3.84 -0.95 -18.77
C VAL A 280 3.18 0.31 -18.22
N ARG A 281 2.37 0.16 -17.16
CA ARG A 281 1.76 1.28 -16.43
C ARG A 281 2.82 2.27 -15.95
N SER A 282 3.86 1.79 -15.26
CA SER A 282 4.95 2.66 -14.78
C SER A 282 5.72 3.29 -15.93
N LEU A 283 6.00 2.54 -16.99
CA LEU A 283 6.79 3.00 -18.13
C LEU A 283 6.12 4.16 -18.88
N PHE A 284 4.80 4.11 -19.06
CA PHE A 284 4.04 5.10 -19.81
C PHE A 284 3.17 6.01 -18.92
N SER A 285 3.38 5.98 -17.60
CA SER A 285 2.62 6.78 -16.63
C SER A 285 1.10 6.58 -16.75
N LEU A 286 0.67 5.34 -17.00
CA LEU A 286 -0.75 5.00 -17.04
C LEU A 286 -1.34 5.01 -15.62
N ARG A 287 -2.66 5.24 -15.53
CA ARG A 287 -3.35 5.23 -14.23
C ARG A 287 -3.42 3.84 -13.62
N SER A 288 -3.67 2.80 -14.41
CA SER A 288 -3.77 1.41 -13.95
C SER A 288 -3.07 0.44 -14.92
N ALA A 289 -3.04 -0.84 -14.55
CA ALA A 289 -2.63 -1.94 -15.42
C ALA A 289 -3.79 -2.53 -16.25
N THR A 290 -4.98 -1.93 -16.17
CA THR A 290 -6.15 -2.30 -16.97
C THR A 290 -6.20 -1.37 -18.17
N PHE A 291 -5.61 -1.80 -19.29
CA PHE A 291 -5.52 -0.98 -20.49
C PHE A 291 -5.59 -1.79 -21.78
N THR A 292 -6.01 -1.12 -22.86
CA THR A 292 -5.75 -1.55 -24.24
C THR A 292 -4.70 -0.63 -24.85
N VAL A 293 -4.03 -1.11 -25.91
CA VAL A 293 -3.11 -0.30 -26.72
C VAL A 293 -3.43 -0.49 -28.19
N ASP A 294 -3.71 0.60 -28.87
CA ASP A 294 -4.07 0.63 -30.30
C ASP A 294 -3.09 1.50 -31.07
N TRP A 295 -2.76 1.09 -32.30
CA TRP A 295 -1.93 1.86 -33.24
C TRP A 295 -2.78 2.28 -34.44
N ASP A 296 -2.87 3.58 -34.70
CA ASP A 296 -3.70 4.14 -35.80
C ASP A 296 -2.93 4.42 -37.10
N GLY A 297 -1.62 4.14 -37.12
CA GLY A 297 -0.72 4.49 -38.22
C GLY A 297 0.18 5.70 -37.95
N GLU A 298 -0.11 6.47 -36.90
CA GLU A 298 0.63 7.66 -36.50
C GLU A 298 1.06 7.61 -35.03
N GLN A 299 0.17 7.16 -34.14
CA GLN A 299 0.34 7.17 -32.70
C GLN A 299 -0.24 5.93 -32.02
N PHE A 300 0.31 5.62 -30.85
CA PHE A 300 -0.24 4.64 -29.92
C PHE A 300 -1.22 5.33 -28.98
N THR A 301 -2.41 4.76 -28.84
CA THR A 301 -3.40 5.19 -27.85
C THR A 301 -3.56 4.10 -26.81
N PHE A 302 -3.20 4.40 -25.57
CA PHE A 302 -3.52 3.58 -24.41
C PHE A 302 -4.86 4.04 -23.85
N SER A 303 -5.87 3.16 -23.84
CA SER A 303 -7.14 3.39 -23.15
C SER A 303 -7.11 2.66 -21.82
N VAL A 304 -7.24 3.38 -20.71
CA VAL A 304 -6.97 2.91 -19.35
C VAL A 304 -8.21 3.07 -18.48
N THR A 305 -8.57 2.04 -17.71
CA THR A 305 -9.71 2.05 -16.78
C THR A 305 -9.26 1.91 -15.34
N GLY A 306 -9.85 2.68 -14.43
CA GLY A 306 -9.50 2.68 -13.00
C GLY A 306 -8.19 3.41 -12.69
N TYR A 307 -7.78 3.37 -11.42
CA TYR A 307 -6.59 4.07 -10.94
C TYR A 307 -5.94 3.39 -9.73
N GLY A 308 -4.67 3.01 -9.90
CA GLY A 308 -3.86 2.40 -8.84
C GLY A 308 -3.31 1.03 -9.22
N HIS A 309 -2.78 0.32 -8.22
CA HIS A 309 -2.19 -1.00 -8.42
C HIS A 309 -3.21 -2.15 -8.42
N GLY A 310 -4.44 -1.91 -7.98
CA GLY A 310 -5.54 -2.89 -8.08
C GLY A 310 -5.65 -3.89 -6.93
N VAL A 311 -4.72 -3.91 -5.96
CA VAL A 311 -4.66 -4.97 -4.92
C VAL A 311 -5.22 -4.48 -3.60
N GLY A 312 -6.06 -5.29 -2.94
CA GLY A 312 -6.67 -4.95 -1.66
C GLY A 312 -7.90 -4.06 -1.82
N MET A 313 -8.05 -3.05 -0.96
CA MET A 313 -9.28 -2.24 -0.91
C MET A 313 -9.30 -1.13 -1.97
N SER A 314 -10.36 -1.07 -2.78
CA SER A 314 -10.68 0.10 -3.59
C SER A 314 -11.33 1.20 -2.75
N GLN A 315 -10.79 2.42 -2.79
CA GLN A 315 -11.34 3.55 -2.04
C GLN A 315 -12.70 4.00 -2.57
N TYR A 316 -12.86 4.08 -3.89
CA TYR A 316 -14.16 4.40 -4.50
C TYR A 316 -15.15 3.24 -4.35
N GLY A 317 -14.66 1.99 -4.41
CA GLY A 317 -15.50 0.82 -4.16
C GLY A 317 -16.00 0.74 -2.72
N ALA A 318 -15.14 1.02 -1.74
CA ALA A 318 -15.52 1.16 -0.33
C ALA A 318 -16.59 2.26 -0.13
N ASN A 319 -16.46 3.38 -0.85
CA ASN A 319 -17.46 4.45 -0.81
C ASN A 319 -18.79 4.05 -1.44
N ALA A 320 -18.77 3.29 -2.54
CA ALA A 320 -19.96 2.75 -3.17
C ALA A 320 -20.68 1.75 -2.24
N MET A 321 -19.94 0.80 -1.65
CA MET A 321 -20.49 -0.12 -0.64
C MET A 321 -21.09 0.61 0.57
N ALA A 322 -20.42 1.65 1.08
CA ALA A 322 -20.92 2.46 2.18
C ALA A 322 -22.23 3.18 1.83
N LYS A 323 -22.36 3.71 0.59
CA LYS A 323 -23.61 4.32 0.11
C LYS A 323 -24.76 3.31 0.01
N GLU A 324 -24.44 2.05 -0.24
CA GLU A 324 -25.39 0.94 -0.26
C GLU A 324 -25.72 0.39 1.14
N GLY A 325 -25.09 0.93 2.18
CA GLY A 325 -25.38 0.63 3.58
C GLY A 325 -24.45 -0.36 4.24
N SER A 326 -23.35 -0.76 3.57
CA SER A 326 -22.33 -1.61 4.20
C SER A 326 -21.59 -0.83 5.28
N ASP A 327 -21.34 -1.47 6.43
CA ASP A 327 -20.47 -0.90 7.46
C ASP A 327 -18.98 -1.12 7.13
N PHE A 328 -18.09 -0.44 7.86
CA PHE A 328 -16.65 -0.55 7.60
C PHE A 328 -16.08 -1.97 7.76
N ARG A 329 -16.67 -2.83 8.60
CA ARG A 329 -16.20 -4.22 8.77
C ARG A 329 -16.60 -5.06 7.57
N GLU A 330 -17.81 -4.89 7.07
CA GLU A 330 -18.28 -5.54 5.85
C GLU A 330 -17.42 -5.11 4.65
N ILE A 331 -17.11 -3.82 4.52
CA ILE A 331 -16.20 -3.31 3.49
C ILE A 331 -14.81 -3.97 3.60
N LEU A 332 -14.21 -3.96 4.78
CA LEU A 332 -12.85 -4.48 4.96
C LEU A 332 -12.78 -5.99 4.71
N THR A 333 -13.72 -6.76 5.26
CA THR A 333 -13.73 -8.22 5.09
C THR A 333 -14.14 -8.67 3.69
N TRP A 334 -14.80 -7.80 2.91
CA TRP A 334 -15.01 -7.99 1.48
C TRP A 334 -13.71 -7.91 0.69
N TYR A 335 -12.95 -6.83 0.85
CA TYR A 335 -11.70 -6.60 0.10
C TYR A 335 -10.53 -7.46 0.61
N TYR A 336 -10.53 -7.82 1.89
CA TYR A 336 -9.49 -8.63 2.51
C TYR A 336 -10.06 -9.99 2.91
N THR A 337 -10.02 -10.94 1.97
CA THR A 337 -10.70 -12.24 2.09
C THR A 337 -10.24 -13.03 3.32
N GLY A 338 -11.18 -13.52 4.12
CA GLY A 338 -10.88 -14.37 5.27
C GLY A 338 -10.26 -13.64 6.47
N THR A 339 -10.23 -12.30 6.44
CA THR A 339 -9.74 -11.49 7.55
C THR A 339 -10.83 -11.19 8.57
N GLU A 340 -10.41 -10.73 9.75
CA GLU A 340 -11.27 -10.23 10.80
C GLU A 340 -10.84 -8.82 11.20
N VAL A 341 -11.83 -7.98 11.56
CA VAL A 341 -11.59 -6.64 12.10
C VAL A 341 -11.73 -6.68 13.61
N THR A 342 -10.61 -6.59 14.32
CA THR A 342 -10.53 -6.77 15.78
C THR A 342 -9.50 -5.83 16.40
N ASP A 343 -9.40 -5.86 17.73
CA ASP A 343 -8.42 -5.07 18.47
C ASP A 343 -6.98 -5.47 18.10
N LEU A 344 -6.19 -4.52 17.61
CA LEU A 344 -4.74 -4.64 17.50
C LEU A 344 -4.07 -4.48 18.87
N TRP A 345 -4.73 -3.76 19.80
CA TRP A 345 -4.34 -3.59 21.20
C TRP A 345 -5.51 -3.10 22.04
#